data_AF-A0A314YKH0-F1
#
_entry.id   AF-A0A314YKH0-F1
#
_cell.length_a   1.000
_cell.length_b   1.000
_cell.length_c   1.000
_cell.angle_alpha   90.00
_cell.angle_beta   90.00
_cell.angle_gamma   90.00
#
_symmetry.space_group_name_H-M   'P 1'
#
loop_
_entity.id
_entity.type
_entity.pdbx_description
1 polymer ?
#
loop_
_entity_poly.entity_id
_entity_poly.type
_entity_poly.pdbx_seq_one_letter_code
_entity_poly.pdbx_strand_id
1 'polypeptide(L)'
;MALFSTIPSYENSALLRNPNIGIDKSPRPRTSNGSLRLISLKIMATHTQVADSSSVQPLLTKPLEITQLPIFQFDEYLSMKAKKVEKALNEAVPLQYPKKIHRAMRYSLLAGGKRVRPVLCLASCELVGGDQSLAIPTACAVEMIHTMSLIHDDLPCMDNDDLRRGKPTNHKAFGEETAILAGDALLSLAFEHIAAKTTKVVSPERVVRAIAELGSAVGSSGLVAGQIVDVLSEGKEVTLEELEYIHVHKTAKLLEASVVCGAIIGGGNEGEVERMRKYARCIGLLFQVVDDILDVTKSSEELGKTAGKDLASDKATYPKLMGIEGAKNFAAKLAAQAIEELAHFDAAGAAPLYCLANYIAHRQT
;
A
#
# COMPACT_ATOMS: atom_id res chain seq x y z
N MET A 1 -7.93 56.05 -9.25
CA MET A 1 -8.77 55.29 -10.20
C MET A 1 -8.81 53.84 -9.74
N ALA A 2 -9.80 53.51 -8.91
CA ALA A 2 -10.06 52.17 -8.42
C ALA A 2 -11.25 51.62 -9.23
N LEU A 3 -11.05 50.49 -9.91
CA LEU A 3 -12.13 49.79 -10.61
C LEU A 3 -12.48 48.55 -9.80
N PHE A 4 -13.65 48.60 -9.20
CA PHE A 4 -14.37 47.47 -8.62
C PHE A 4 -14.76 46.49 -9.73
N SER A 5 -14.50 45.20 -9.55
CA SER A 5 -15.13 44.13 -10.31
C SER A 5 -15.83 43.17 -9.36
N THR A 6 -17.15 43.15 -9.52
CA THR A 6 -18.21 42.42 -8.82
C THR A 6 -18.07 40.90 -8.91
N ILE A 7 -18.25 40.21 -7.77
CA ILE A 7 -18.48 38.76 -7.66
C ILE A 7 -20.00 38.52 -7.57
N PRO A 8 -20.61 37.63 -8.36
CA PRO A 8 -22.02 37.28 -8.21
C PRO A 8 -22.22 36.30 -7.05
N SER A 9 -23.00 36.71 -6.05
CA SER A 9 -23.53 35.84 -4.99
C SER A 9 -24.74 35.05 -5.51
N TYR A 10 -24.66 33.72 -5.48
CA TYR A 10 -25.83 32.86 -5.64
C TYR A 10 -26.53 32.69 -4.29
N GLU A 11 -27.64 33.40 -4.11
CA GLU A 11 -28.65 33.10 -3.10
C GLU A 11 -29.44 31.85 -3.52
N ASN A 12 -29.51 30.86 -2.64
CA ASN A 12 -30.52 29.81 -2.71
C ASN A 12 -31.08 29.63 -1.29
N SER A 13 -32.02 30.51 -0.93
CA SER A 13 -32.83 30.40 0.29
C SER A 13 -34.24 30.00 -0.08
N ALA A 14 -34.54 28.70 -0.04
CA ALA A 14 -35.89 28.18 0.17
C ALA A 14 -35.80 26.68 0.41
N LEU A 15 -35.87 26.25 1.68
CA LEU A 15 -36.61 25.06 2.11
C LEU A 15 -36.69 25.06 3.65
N LEU A 16 -37.78 25.67 4.10
CA LEU A 16 -38.65 25.25 5.21
C LEU A 16 -38.02 24.95 6.59
N ARG A 17 -38.29 25.91 7.48
CA ARG A 17 -38.36 25.80 8.94
C ARG A 17 -39.23 24.62 9.37
N ASN A 18 -38.75 23.84 10.34
CA ASN A 18 -39.61 23.03 11.20
C ASN A 18 -39.06 23.08 12.64
N PRO A 19 -39.66 23.84 13.56
CA PRO A 19 -39.24 23.89 14.95
C PRO A 19 -40.13 22.94 15.76
N ASN A 20 -39.68 21.71 16.01
CA ASN A 20 -40.18 20.83 17.09
C ASN A 20 -39.49 19.46 17.05
N ILE A 21 -38.30 19.32 17.64
CA ILE A 21 -37.86 18.04 18.22
C ILE A 21 -37.18 18.37 19.55
N GLY A 22 -37.91 18.13 20.64
CA GLY A 22 -37.46 18.34 22.00
C GLY A 22 -36.32 17.38 22.37
N ILE A 23 -35.34 17.93 23.09
CA ILE A 23 -34.27 17.20 23.76
C ILE A 23 -34.86 16.63 25.04
N ASP A 24 -35.05 15.31 25.12
CA ASP A 24 -35.31 14.63 26.39
C ASP A 24 -34.00 14.02 26.93
N LYS A 25 -33.66 14.41 28.16
CA LYS A 25 -32.52 13.95 28.95
C LYS A 25 -33.07 13.14 30.13
N SER A 26 -32.90 11.82 30.13
CA SER A 26 -32.50 11.02 31.30
C SER A 26 -32.48 9.50 31.02
N PRO A 27 -31.60 8.73 31.69
CA PRO A 27 -31.27 7.36 31.30
C PRO A 27 -32.18 6.33 31.99
N ARG A 28 -32.51 5.22 31.30
CA ARG A 28 -33.05 4.01 31.93
C ARG A 28 -32.17 2.79 31.63
N PRO A 29 -31.93 1.92 32.61
CA PRO A 29 -30.99 0.81 32.50
C PRO A 29 -31.63 -0.37 31.78
N ARG A 30 -30.86 -1.07 30.94
CA ARG A 30 -31.21 -2.40 30.44
C ARG A 30 -30.09 -3.37 30.82
N THR A 31 -30.42 -4.24 31.76
CA THR A 31 -29.75 -5.51 32.04
C THR A 31 -30.19 -6.57 31.04
N SER A 32 -29.26 -7.29 30.42
CA SER A 32 -29.43 -8.74 30.18
C SER A 32 -28.11 -9.37 29.74
N ASN A 33 -27.67 -10.35 30.54
CA ASN A 33 -26.56 -11.25 30.29
C ASN A 33 -26.62 -11.89 28.90
N GLY A 34 -25.55 -11.74 28.13
CA GLY A 34 -25.26 -12.53 26.92
C GLY A 34 -23.91 -13.22 27.06
N SER A 35 -23.93 -14.45 27.57
CA SER A 35 -22.74 -15.33 27.63
C SER A 35 -22.32 -15.70 26.20
N LEU A 36 -21.13 -15.28 25.78
CA LEU A 36 -20.50 -15.75 24.55
C LEU A 36 -20.01 -17.19 24.76
N ARG A 37 -20.76 -18.17 24.26
CA ARG A 37 -20.29 -19.56 24.13
C ARG A 37 -19.36 -19.68 22.92
N LEU A 38 -18.09 -19.98 23.14
CA LEU A 38 -17.20 -20.52 22.11
C LEU A 38 -17.69 -21.92 21.70
N ILE A 39 -17.94 -22.11 20.40
CA ILE A 39 -18.26 -23.41 19.80
C ILE A 39 -16.95 -23.99 19.25
N SER A 40 -16.43 -25.04 19.88
CA SER A 40 -15.32 -25.83 19.35
C SER A 40 -15.80 -26.74 18.21
N LEU A 41 -15.26 -26.56 17.01
CA LEU A 41 -15.41 -27.53 15.91
C LEU A 41 -14.41 -28.68 16.09
N LYS A 42 -14.92 -29.88 16.42
CA LYS A 42 -14.20 -31.15 16.27
C LYS A 42 -14.49 -31.70 14.87
N ILE A 43 -13.46 -31.91 14.05
CA ILE A 43 -13.57 -32.63 12.77
C ILE A 43 -13.35 -34.12 13.05
N MET A 44 -14.36 -34.94 12.72
CA MET A 44 -14.24 -36.40 12.71
C MET A 44 -13.63 -36.86 11.38
N ALA A 45 -12.62 -37.73 11.45
CA ALA A 45 -12.05 -38.41 10.30
C ALA A 45 -12.98 -39.56 9.86
N THR A 46 -13.43 -39.53 8.61
CA THR A 46 -14.12 -40.65 7.96
C THR A 46 -13.11 -41.48 7.16
N HIS A 47 -12.89 -42.71 7.61
CA HIS A 47 -12.18 -43.74 6.86
C HIS A 47 -12.93 -44.07 5.56
N THR A 48 -12.23 -44.09 4.44
CA THR A 48 -12.70 -44.73 3.21
C THR A 48 -11.74 -45.82 2.81
N GLN A 49 -12.30 -46.99 2.49
CA GLN A 49 -11.62 -48.25 2.22
C GLN A 49 -10.86 -48.23 0.88
N VAL A 50 -9.73 -48.93 0.88
CA VAL A 50 -8.90 -49.23 -0.29
C VAL A 50 -9.61 -50.28 -1.15
N ALA A 51 -9.69 -50.04 -2.46
CA ALA A 51 -10.04 -51.05 -3.45
C ALA A 51 -8.86 -51.26 -4.40
N ASP A 52 -8.42 -52.51 -4.49
CA ASP A 52 -7.39 -53.02 -5.41
C ASP A 52 -7.71 -52.70 -6.87
N SER A 53 -6.70 -52.29 -7.63
CA SER A 53 -6.67 -52.56 -9.07
C SER A 53 -5.24 -52.80 -9.54
N SER A 54 -4.96 -54.07 -9.79
CA SER A 54 -3.84 -54.59 -10.54
C SER A 54 -4.09 -54.40 -12.04
N SER A 55 -3.28 -53.58 -12.70
CA SER A 55 -2.88 -53.76 -14.12
C SER A 55 -1.97 -52.63 -14.57
N VAL A 56 -0.67 -52.92 -14.60
CA VAL A 56 0.35 -52.10 -15.27
C VAL A 56 0.48 -52.60 -16.70
N GLN A 57 0.38 -51.70 -17.68
CA GLN A 57 1.07 -51.85 -18.97
C GLN A 57 1.80 -50.54 -19.31
N PRO A 58 3.09 -50.58 -19.69
CA PRO A 58 3.86 -49.39 -20.01
C PRO A 58 3.75 -49.08 -21.50
N LEU A 59 3.23 -47.90 -21.85
CA LEU A 59 3.35 -47.36 -23.20
C LEU A 59 4.43 -46.27 -23.22
N LEU A 60 5.37 -46.46 -24.14
CA LEU A 60 6.61 -45.72 -24.33
C LEU A 60 6.44 -44.18 -24.30
N THR A 61 7.27 -43.58 -23.45
CA THR A 61 8.11 -42.39 -23.65
C THR A 61 8.02 -41.70 -25.02
N LYS A 62 7.38 -40.54 -25.05
CA LYS A 62 7.97 -39.34 -25.67
C LYS A 62 8.34 -38.38 -24.53
N PRO A 63 9.55 -37.80 -24.50
CA PRO A 63 9.78 -36.66 -23.63
C PRO A 63 8.75 -35.60 -24.05
N LEU A 64 7.89 -35.17 -23.12
CA LEU A 64 7.26 -33.87 -23.29
C LEU A 64 8.45 -32.89 -23.35
N GLU A 65 8.64 -32.29 -24.52
CA GLU A 65 9.42 -31.06 -24.61
C GLU A 65 8.82 -30.12 -23.58
N ILE A 66 9.54 -29.93 -22.47
CA ILE A 66 9.31 -28.83 -21.56
C ILE A 66 9.72 -27.62 -22.39
N THR A 67 8.78 -27.10 -23.19
CA THR A 67 8.86 -25.70 -23.61
C THR A 67 8.88 -24.91 -22.32
N GLN A 68 10.10 -24.53 -21.90
CA GLN A 68 10.31 -23.62 -20.78
C GLN A 68 9.39 -22.42 -21.05
N LEU A 69 8.34 -22.28 -20.25
CA LEU A 69 7.57 -21.05 -20.23
C LEU A 69 8.60 -19.92 -20.07
N PRO A 70 8.56 -18.88 -20.92
CA PRO A 70 9.57 -17.83 -20.88
C PRO A 70 9.64 -17.27 -19.47
N ILE A 71 10.85 -17.26 -18.91
CA ILE A 71 11.12 -16.71 -17.57
C ILE A 71 10.56 -15.29 -17.55
N PHE A 72 9.62 -15.01 -16.65
CA PHE A 72 9.03 -13.69 -16.50
C PHE A 72 10.13 -12.68 -16.13
N GLN A 73 10.42 -11.74 -17.03
CA GLN A 73 11.45 -10.73 -16.86
C GLN A 73 10.95 -9.62 -15.92
N PHE A 74 11.00 -9.90 -14.61
CA PHE A 74 10.42 -9.04 -13.58
C PHE A 74 10.99 -7.61 -13.56
N ASP A 75 12.31 -7.46 -13.70
CA ASP A 75 12.95 -6.15 -13.70
C ASP A 75 12.58 -5.31 -14.93
N GLU A 76 12.45 -5.96 -16.10
CA GLU A 76 11.98 -5.31 -17.32
C GLU A 76 10.51 -4.87 -17.18
N TYR A 77 9.67 -5.75 -16.63
CA TYR A 77 8.26 -5.43 -16.33
C TYR A 77 8.15 -4.22 -15.40
N LEU A 78 8.87 -4.23 -14.26
CA LEU A 78 8.90 -3.11 -13.31
C LEU A 78 9.36 -1.83 -13.99
N SER A 79 10.47 -1.87 -14.74
CA SER A 79 11.03 -0.70 -15.44
C SER A 79 10.06 -0.13 -16.47
N MET A 80 9.42 -1.00 -17.27
CA MET A 80 8.42 -0.59 -18.26
C MET A 80 7.21 0.09 -17.59
N LYS A 81 6.68 -0.50 -16.52
CA LYS A 81 5.51 0.04 -15.81
C LYS A 81 5.86 1.34 -15.09
N ALA A 82 7.03 1.41 -14.45
CA ALA A 82 7.54 2.61 -13.81
C ALA A 82 7.63 3.77 -14.80
N LYS A 83 8.19 3.56 -16.01
CA LYS A 83 8.25 4.60 -17.07
C LYS A 83 6.89 5.17 -17.45
N LYS A 84 5.85 4.31 -17.56
CA LYS A 84 4.47 4.77 -17.83
C LYS A 84 3.95 5.65 -16.70
N VAL A 85 4.16 5.22 -15.45
CA VAL A 85 3.76 5.98 -14.26
C VAL A 85 4.51 7.31 -14.19
N GLU A 86 5.81 7.35 -14.44
CA GLU A 86 6.59 8.59 -14.40
C GLU A 86 6.13 9.61 -15.44
N LYS A 87 5.80 9.15 -16.64
CA LYS A 87 5.19 10.01 -17.66
C LYS A 87 3.86 10.60 -17.15
N ALA A 88 2.98 9.75 -16.61
CA ALA A 88 1.68 10.18 -16.10
C ALA A 88 1.79 11.14 -14.90
N LEU A 89 2.71 10.88 -13.95
CA LEU A 89 2.98 11.77 -12.82
C LEU A 89 3.50 13.14 -13.27
N ASN A 90 4.37 13.15 -14.27
CA ASN A 90 4.91 14.39 -14.84
C ASN A 90 3.81 15.26 -15.46
N GLU A 91 2.84 14.64 -16.12
CA GLU A 91 1.65 15.29 -16.71
C GLU A 91 0.63 15.71 -15.65
N ALA A 92 0.48 14.92 -14.58
CA ALA A 92 -0.50 15.15 -13.51
C ALA A 92 -0.18 16.37 -12.65
N VAL A 93 1.09 16.79 -12.55
CA VAL A 93 1.53 17.91 -11.72
C VAL A 93 2.24 18.96 -12.58
N PRO A 94 1.55 19.71 -13.46
CA PRO A 94 2.20 20.69 -14.33
C PRO A 94 2.83 21.84 -13.53
N LEU A 95 3.85 22.49 -14.08
CA LEU A 95 4.43 23.68 -13.48
C LEU A 95 3.55 24.90 -13.80
N GLN A 96 2.83 25.40 -12.79
CA GLN A 96 1.92 26.53 -12.92
C GLN A 96 2.00 27.48 -11.71
N TYR A 97 1.29 28.62 -11.75
CA TYR A 97 1.24 29.54 -10.61
C TYR A 97 0.39 28.96 -9.47
N PRO A 98 0.82 29.05 -8.20
CA PRO A 98 2.09 29.58 -7.72
C PRO A 98 3.27 28.60 -7.91
N LYS A 99 4.30 29.00 -8.67
CA LYS A 99 5.36 28.08 -9.13
C LYS A 99 6.16 27.41 -8.01
N LYS A 100 6.30 28.06 -6.85
CA LYS A 100 7.11 27.54 -5.73
C LYS A 100 6.57 26.19 -5.25
N ILE A 101 5.26 26.07 -5.05
CA ILE A 101 4.65 24.83 -4.55
C ILE A 101 4.73 23.71 -5.60
N HIS A 102 4.42 24.03 -6.86
CA HIS A 102 4.51 23.05 -7.94
C HIS A 102 5.95 22.55 -8.17
N ARG A 103 6.96 23.41 -7.98
CA ARG A 103 8.38 22.97 -8.00
C ARG A 103 8.67 22.02 -6.85
N ALA A 104 8.23 22.33 -5.63
CA ALA A 104 8.45 21.48 -4.46
C ALA A 104 7.75 20.12 -4.58
N MET A 105 6.48 20.08 -5.01
CA MET A 105 5.73 18.84 -5.26
C MET A 105 6.46 17.97 -6.30
N ARG A 106 6.80 18.56 -7.46
CA ARG A 106 7.48 17.86 -8.56
C ARG A 106 8.87 17.38 -8.17
N TYR A 107 9.60 18.16 -7.36
CA TYR A 107 10.95 17.83 -6.93
C TYR A 107 11.01 16.47 -6.24
N SER A 108 10.15 16.23 -5.25
CA SER A 108 10.10 14.95 -4.54
C SER A 108 9.43 13.86 -5.37
N LEU A 109 8.30 14.17 -6.03
CA LEU A 109 7.51 13.19 -6.78
C LEU A 109 8.26 12.60 -7.97
N LEU A 110 9.03 13.43 -8.67
CA LEU A 110 9.79 13.09 -9.86
C LEU A 110 11.28 12.84 -9.57
N ALA A 111 11.69 12.70 -8.30
CA ALA A 111 13.05 12.34 -7.92
C ALA A 111 13.46 10.91 -8.30
N GLY A 112 12.60 10.15 -8.99
CA GLY A 112 12.78 8.73 -9.31
C GLY A 112 12.32 7.83 -8.17
N GLY A 113 12.55 6.51 -8.30
CA GLY A 113 12.18 5.50 -7.32
C GLY A 113 11.75 4.20 -8.02
N LYS A 114 11.67 3.09 -7.28
CA LYS A 114 11.27 1.79 -7.84
C LYS A 114 9.80 1.75 -8.33
N ARG A 115 8.97 2.71 -7.88
CA ARG A 115 7.52 2.82 -8.18
C ARG A 115 6.73 1.55 -7.88
N VAL A 116 7.12 0.80 -6.85
CA VAL A 116 6.51 -0.50 -6.49
C VAL A 116 4.99 -0.38 -6.29
N ARG A 117 4.54 0.62 -5.52
CA ARG A 117 3.11 0.83 -5.21
C ARG A 117 2.27 1.14 -6.47
N PRO A 118 2.69 2.07 -7.35
CA PRO A 118 2.04 2.24 -8.66
C PRO A 118 2.01 0.97 -9.50
N VAL A 119 3.12 0.24 -9.61
CA VAL A 119 3.16 -0.98 -10.42
C VAL A 119 2.22 -2.04 -9.87
N LEU A 120 2.14 -2.19 -8.54
CA LEU A 120 1.16 -3.05 -7.87
C LEU A 120 -0.27 -2.67 -8.23
N CYS A 121 -0.61 -1.38 -8.22
CA CYS A 121 -1.93 -0.91 -8.62
C CYS A 121 -2.27 -1.31 -10.08
N LEU A 122 -1.32 -1.15 -11.00
CA LEU A 122 -1.50 -1.51 -12.40
C LEU A 122 -1.62 -3.04 -12.60
N ALA A 123 -0.72 -3.81 -11.99
CA ALA A 123 -0.70 -5.27 -12.06
C ALA A 123 -2.01 -5.86 -11.51
N SER A 124 -2.51 -5.28 -10.42
CA SER A 124 -3.78 -5.67 -9.81
C SER A 124 -4.99 -5.41 -10.69
N CYS A 125 -5.01 -4.28 -11.41
CA CYS A 125 -6.05 -3.99 -12.39
C CYS A 125 -6.03 -5.00 -13.54
N GLU A 126 -4.85 -5.32 -14.06
CA GLU A 126 -4.68 -6.31 -15.13
C GLU A 126 -5.07 -7.72 -14.69
N LEU A 127 -4.74 -8.10 -13.46
CA LEU A 127 -5.01 -9.44 -12.92
C LEU A 127 -6.50 -9.79 -12.90
N VAL A 128 -7.36 -8.81 -12.61
CA VAL A 128 -8.83 -8.98 -12.59
C VAL A 128 -9.47 -8.71 -13.96
N GLY A 129 -8.66 -8.59 -15.02
CA GLY A 129 -9.12 -8.43 -16.41
C GLY A 129 -9.32 -6.98 -16.87
N GLY A 130 -8.98 -5.98 -16.06
CA GLY A 130 -9.07 -4.57 -16.44
C GLY A 130 -7.87 -4.10 -17.27
N ASP A 131 -8.09 -3.13 -18.17
CA ASP A 131 -6.97 -2.49 -18.87
C ASP A 131 -6.19 -1.55 -17.93
N GLN A 132 -4.86 -1.65 -17.92
CA GLN A 132 -4.01 -0.86 -17.02
C GLN A 132 -4.24 0.66 -17.14
N SER A 133 -4.67 1.17 -18.29
CA SER A 133 -4.93 2.60 -18.49
C SER A 133 -6.03 3.12 -17.56
N LEU A 134 -6.98 2.26 -17.16
CA LEU A 134 -8.02 2.58 -16.20
C LEU A 134 -7.43 2.90 -14.83
N ALA A 135 -6.35 2.21 -14.45
CA ALA A 135 -5.71 2.35 -13.14
C ALA A 135 -4.56 3.37 -13.11
N ILE A 136 -4.14 3.95 -14.24
CA ILE A 136 -3.04 4.94 -14.27
C ILE A 136 -3.29 6.14 -13.35
N PRO A 137 -4.47 6.79 -13.33
CA PRO A 137 -4.71 7.90 -12.40
C PRO A 137 -4.62 7.47 -10.93
N THR A 138 -5.14 6.29 -10.60
CA THR A 138 -5.09 5.71 -9.26
C THR A 138 -3.66 5.37 -8.85
N ALA A 139 -2.87 4.79 -9.75
CA ALA A 139 -1.46 4.52 -9.53
C ALA A 139 -0.66 5.82 -9.29
N CYS A 140 -0.99 6.90 -10.01
CA CYS A 140 -0.41 8.22 -9.76
C CYS A 140 -0.77 8.76 -8.37
N ALA A 141 -2.04 8.69 -8.00
CA ALA A 141 -2.54 9.15 -6.71
C ALA A 141 -1.87 8.43 -5.53
N VAL A 142 -1.69 7.11 -5.63
CA VAL A 142 -0.95 6.32 -4.65
C VAL A 142 0.50 6.81 -4.49
N GLU A 143 1.21 7.12 -5.59
CA GLU A 143 2.57 7.64 -5.51
C GLU A 143 2.63 9.08 -4.98
N MET A 144 1.62 9.91 -5.26
CA MET A 144 1.49 11.25 -4.68
C MET A 144 1.37 11.16 -3.17
N ILE A 145 0.55 10.24 -2.67
CA ILE A 145 0.38 9.97 -1.23
C ILE A 145 1.66 9.40 -0.62
N HIS A 146 2.30 8.44 -1.28
CA HIS A 146 3.58 7.93 -0.80
C HIS A 146 4.64 9.04 -0.74
N THR A 147 4.68 9.91 -1.74
CA THR A 147 5.64 11.00 -1.79
C THR A 147 5.35 12.04 -0.71
N MET A 148 4.08 12.39 -0.48
CA MET A 148 3.74 13.36 0.56
C MET A 148 4.07 12.85 1.95
N SER A 149 3.88 11.55 2.21
CA SER A 149 4.25 10.97 3.49
C SER A 149 5.74 11.13 3.74
N LEU A 150 6.58 10.87 2.73
CA LEU A 150 8.04 11.05 2.83
C LEU A 150 8.44 12.52 3.02
N ILE A 151 7.78 13.46 2.33
CA ILE A 151 8.06 14.90 2.51
C ILE A 151 7.83 15.32 3.96
N HIS A 152 6.75 14.84 4.58
CA HIS A 152 6.43 15.15 5.98
C HIS A 152 7.30 14.38 6.97
N ASP A 153 7.61 13.11 6.71
CA ASP A 153 8.53 12.27 7.49
C ASP A 153 9.92 12.91 7.58
N ASP A 154 10.39 13.54 6.49
CA ASP A 154 11.68 14.23 6.41
C ASP A 154 11.75 15.56 7.21
N LEU A 155 10.65 16.08 7.77
CA LEU A 155 10.65 17.39 8.43
C LEU A 155 11.47 17.40 9.73
N PRO A 156 11.99 18.56 10.18
CA PRO A 156 12.76 18.66 11.42
C PRO A 156 12.03 18.21 12.68
N CYS A 157 10.70 18.26 12.69
CA CYS A 157 9.87 17.80 13.81
C CYS A 157 9.50 16.31 13.74
N MET A 158 9.97 15.60 12.71
CA MET A 158 9.81 14.17 12.49
C MET A 158 11.22 13.55 12.44
N ASP A 159 11.64 12.91 11.34
CA ASP A 159 12.94 12.23 11.26
C ASP A 159 14.12 13.21 11.07
N ASN A 160 13.84 14.46 10.69
CA ASN A 160 14.85 15.51 10.44
C ASN A 160 15.96 15.07 9.45
N ASP A 161 15.57 14.30 8.41
CA ASP A 161 16.52 13.80 7.41
C ASP A 161 16.98 14.93 6.46
N ASP A 162 18.28 14.97 6.16
CA ASP A 162 18.88 15.95 5.24
C ASP A 162 18.84 15.47 3.78
N LEU A 163 18.79 14.16 3.53
CA LEU A 163 18.86 13.55 2.21
C LEU A 163 17.75 12.50 1.97
N ARG A 164 17.17 12.51 0.78
CA ARG A 164 16.20 11.50 0.29
C ARG A 164 16.44 11.21 -1.19
N ARG A 165 16.54 9.93 -1.56
CA ARG A 165 16.81 9.48 -2.95
C ARG A 165 18.06 10.16 -3.57
N GLY A 166 19.11 10.33 -2.77
CA GLY A 166 20.38 10.92 -3.20
C GLY A 166 20.35 12.44 -3.43
N LYS A 167 19.30 13.14 -2.96
CA LYS A 167 19.15 14.60 -3.08
C LYS A 167 18.76 15.21 -1.73
N PRO A 168 18.97 16.52 -1.52
CA PRO A 168 18.45 17.22 -0.34
C PRO A 168 16.96 16.97 -0.16
N THR A 169 16.50 16.77 1.07
CA THR A 169 15.08 16.65 1.39
C THR A 169 14.32 17.92 1.02
N ASN A 170 13.00 17.82 0.91
CA ASN A 170 12.17 18.92 0.41
C ASN A 170 12.34 20.18 1.26
N HIS A 171 12.36 20.02 2.59
CA HIS A 171 12.50 21.13 3.53
C HIS A 171 13.88 21.81 3.43
N LYS A 172 14.96 21.06 3.13
CA LYS A 172 16.27 21.64 2.86
C LYS A 172 16.32 22.43 1.57
N ALA A 173 15.62 21.96 0.53
CA ALA A 173 15.62 22.61 -0.78
C ALA A 173 14.67 23.82 -0.87
N PHE A 174 13.56 23.82 -0.13
CA PHE A 174 12.48 24.81 -0.30
C PHE A 174 12.01 25.51 0.99
N GLY A 175 12.51 25.08 2.15
CA GLY A 175 12.06 25.51 3.48
C GLY A 175 10.89 24.68 4.02
N GLU A 176 10.77 24.62 5.34
CA GLU A 176 9.75 23.82 6.06
C GLU A 176 8.31 24.16 5.65
N GLU A 177 7.97 25.45 5.61
CA GLU A 177 6.63 25.91 5.21
C GLU A 177 6.23 25.39 3.83
N THR A 178 7.18 25.36 2.89
CA THR A 178 6.91 24.89 1.53
C THR A 178 6.84 23.37 1.46
N ALA A 179 7.62 22.66 2.26
CA ALA A 179 7.55 21.21 2.36
C ALA A 179 6.21 20.74 2.94
N ILE A 180 5.73 21.37 4.02
CA ILE A 180 4.41 21.10 4.61
C ILE A 180 3.32 21.24 3.55
N LEU A 181 3.24 22.42 2.92
CA LEU A 181 2.22 22.71 1.91
C LEU A 181 2.35 21.82 0.66
N ALA A 182 3.57 21.39 0.29
CA ALA A 182 3.77 20.51 -0.85
C ALA A 182 3.21 19.11 -0.57
N GLY A 183 3.38 18.63 0.67
CA GLY A 183 2.76 17.40 1.12
C GLY A 183 1.23 17.49 1.12
N ASP A 184 0.67 18.56 1.70
CA ASP A 184 -0.78 18.79 1.76
C ASP A 184 -1.41 18.86 0.35
N ALA A 185 -0.73 19.55 -0.57
CA ALA A 185 -1.16 19.67 -1.96
C ALA A 185 -1.12 18.33 -2.70
N LEU A 186 -0.09 17.50 -2.48
CA LEU A 186 0.00 16.16 -3.08
C LEU A 186 -1.07 15.22 -2.53
N LEU A 187 -1.36 15.26 -1.22
CA LEU A 187 -2.44 14.48 -0.62
C LEU A 187 -3.80 14.87 -1.22
N SER A 188 -4.08 16.17 -1.29
CA SER A 188 -5.33 16.71 -1.87
C SER A 188 -5.47 16.34 -3.35
N LEU A 189 -4.38 16.53 -4.12
CA LEU A 189 -4.35 16.21 -5.54
C LEU A 189 -4.55 14.72 -5.80
N ALA A 190 -4.08 13.82 -4.93
CA ALA A 190 -4.26 12.39 -5.12
C ALA A 190 -5.76 12.02 -5.23
N PHE A 191 -6.60 12.51 -4.32
CA PHE A 191 -8.04 12.25 -4.35
C PHE A 191 -8.74 12.95 -5.52
N GLU A 192 -8.42 14.22 -5.77
CA GLU A 192 -8.95 14.96 -6.92
C GLU A 192 -8.61 14.25 -8.24
N HIS A 193 -7.37 13.78 -8.38
CA HIS A 193 -6.87 13.17 -9.61
C HIS A 193 -7.61 11.88 -9.94
N ILE A 194 -7.90 11.03 -8.94
CA ILE A 194 -8.73 9.83 -9.14
C ILE A 194 -10.14 10.25 -9.59
N ALA A 195 -10.79 11.16 -8.86
CA ALA A 195 -12.16 11.58 -9.15
C ALA A 195 -12.29 12.22 -10.54
N ALA A 196 -11.36 13.09 -10.93
CA ALA A 196 -11.43 13.87 -12.16
C ALA A 196 -11.01 13.10 -13.42
N LYS A 197 -10.11 12.12 -13.29
CA LYS A 197 -9.53 11.39 -14.43
C LYS A 197 -10.16 10.02 -14.67
N THR A 198 -10.61 9.34 -13.62
CA THR A 198 -11.08 7.94 -13.72
C THR A 198 -12.57 7.83 -14.02
N THR A 199 -13.40 8.77 -13.56
CA THR A 199 -14.88 8.78 -13.75
C THR A 199 -15.33 8.86 -15.20
N LYS A 200 -14.44 9.23 -16.13
CA LYS A 200 -14.75 9.28 -17.56
C LYS A 200 -14.85 7.90 -18.22
N VAL A 201 -14.24 6.89 -17.60
CA VAL A 201 -14.06 5.55 -18.17
C VAL A 201 -14.43 4.42 -17.21
N VAL A 202 -14.52 4.70 -15.91
CA VAL A 202 -14.90 3.76 -14.85
C VAL A 202 -16.16 4.29 -14.15
N SER A 203 -17.02 3.37 -13.70
CA SER A 203 -18.27 3.73 -13.06
C SER A 203 -18.04 4.55 -11.77
N PRO A 204 -18.88 5.56 -11.47
CA PRO A 204 -18.73 6.39 -10.28
C PRO A 204 -18.66 5.59 -8.97
N GLU A 205 -19.39 4.49 -8.85
CA GLU A 205 -19.41 3.63 -7.67
C GLU A 205 -18.04 3.02 -7.39
N ARG A 206 -17.35 2.52 -8.43
CA ARG A 206 -16.00 1.96 -8.30
C ARG A 206 -14.98 3.05 -7.96
N VAL A 207 -15.13 4.24 -8.53
CA VAL A 207 -14.26 5.39 -8.24
C VAL A 207 -14.41 5.83 -6.78
N VAL A 208 -15.63 6.03 -6.30
CA VAL A 208 -15.91 6.41 -4.91
C VAL A 208 -15.38 5.36 -3.94
N ARG A 209 -15.57 4.07 -4.27
CA ARG A 209 -15.04 2.97 -3.47
C ARG A 209 -13.50 3.00 -3.39
N ALA A 210 -12.81 3.21 -4.51
CA ALA A 210 -11.34 3.32 -4.51
C ALA A 210 -10.85 4.54 -3.72
N ILE A 211 -11.56 5.69 -3.81
CA ILE A 211 -11.27 6.87 -3.00
C ILE A 211 -11.46 6.59 -1.51
N ALA A 212 -12.54 5.90 -1.12
CA ALA A 212 -12.80 5.52 0.26
C ALA A 212 -11.73 4.56 0.81
N GLU A 213 -11.31 3.58 0.01
CA GLU A 213 -10.23 2.67 0.35
C GLU A 213 -8.91 3.42 0.60
N LEU A 214 -8.54 4.30 -0.32
CA LEU A 214 -7.32 5.09 -0.22
C LEU A 214 -7.37 6.07 0.97
N GLY A 215 -8.52 6.68 1.23
CA GLY A 215 -8.75 7.55 2.38
C GLY A 215 -8.58 6.80 3.71
N SER A 216 -9.15 5.61 3.81
CA SER A 216 -9.01 4.72 4.98
C SER A 216 -7.55 4.35 5.23
N ALA A 217 -6.79 4.06 4.16
CA ALA A 217 -5.40 3.65 4.27
C ALA A 217 -4.43 4.77 4.67
N VAL A 218 -4.79 6.03 4.49
CA VAL A 218 -3.90 7.17 4.80
C VAL A 218 -4.31 7.91 6.07
N GLY A 219 -5.60 7.87 6.44
CA GLY A 219 -6.13 8.59 7.59
C GLY A 219 -5.69 8.05 8.96
N SER A 220 -6.41 8.46 10.00
CA SER A 220 -6.11 8.20 11.42
C SER A 220 -6.18 6.74 11.86
N SER A 221 -6.55 5.82 10.97
CA SER A 221 -6.55 4.36 11.20
C SER A 221 -5.69 3.61 10.18
N GLY A 222 -4.89 4.36 9.40
CA GLY A 222 -3.96 3.84 8.39
C GLY A 222 -2.57 4.42 8.61
N LEU A 223 -1.96 4.95 7.55
CA LEU A 223 -0.59 5.49 7.53
C LEU A 223 -0.30 6.40 8.72
N VAL A 224 -1.16 7.39 8.98
CA VAL A 224 -0.96 8.35 10.07
C VAL A 224 -0.99 7.67 11.44
N ALA A 225 -1.80 6.64 11.64
CA ALA A 225 -1.82 5.88 12.89
C ALA A 225 -0.47 5.19 13.13
N GLY A 226 0.08 4.53 12.11
CA GLY A 226 1.38 3.90 12.18
C GLY A 226 2.49 4.89 12.45
N GLN A 227 2.44 6.06 11.81
CA GLN A 227 3.42 7.13 12.03
C GLN A 227 3.40 7.66 13.46
N ILE A 228 2.21 7.93 14.02
CA ILE A 228 2.09 8.44 15.39
C ILE A 228 2.59 7.41 16.40
N VAL A 229 2.25 6.13 16.22
CA VAL A 229 2.74 5.07 17.11
C VAL A 229 4.27 4.92 17.00
N ASP A 230 4.84 4.97 15.79
CA ASP A 230 6.31 4.93 15.59
C ASP A 230 7.02 6.04 16.37
N VAL A 231 6.57 7.29 16.20
CA VAL A 231 7.12 8.46 16.93
C VAL A 231 6.96 8.31 18.45
N LEU A 232 5.81 7.81 18.93
CA LEU A 232 5.59 7.61 20.36
C LEU A 232 6.39 6.44 20.93
N SER A 233 6.86 5.52 20.09
CA SER A 233 7.66 4.36 20.45
C SER A 233 9.17 4.65 20.49
N GLU A 234 9.63 5.78 19.97
CA GLU A 234 11.04 6.17 20.01
C GLU A 234 11.56 6.25 21.46
N GLY A 235 12.70 5.60 21.71
CA GLY A 235 13.35 5.57 23.02
C GLY A 235 12.60 4.74 24.09
N LYS A 236 11.65 3.89 23.69
CA LYS A 236 10.89 3.00 24.58
C LYS A 236 11.04 1.54 24.18
N GLU A 237 10.78 0.64 25.13
CA GLU A 237 10.58 -0.77 24.82
C GLU A 237 9.27 -0.94 24.04
N VAL A 238 9.32 -1.72 22.96
CA VAL A 238 8.18 -1.97 22.06
C VAL A 238 7.92 -3.46 22.03
N THR A 239 6.66 -3.85 22.24
CA THR A 239 6.22 -5.24 22.15
C THR A 239 6.15 -5.71 20.69
N LEU A 240 6.05 -7.03 20.48
CA LEU A 240 5.92 -7.57 19.13
C LEU A 240 4.61 -7.10 18.47
N GLU A 241 3.54 -7.01 19.25
CA GLU A 241 2.23 -6.54 18.82
C GLU A 241 2.26 -5.06 18.40
N GLU A 242 2.97 -4.21 19.15
CA GLU A 242 3.15 -2.80 18.81
C GLU A 242 4.03 -2.63 17.56
N LEU A 243 5.11 -3.40 17.43
CA LEU A 243 5.95 -3.38 16.23
C LEU A 243 5.17 -3.80 14.99
N GLU A 244 4.38 -4.88 15.08
CA GLU A 244 3.50 -5.29 13.99
C GLU A 244 2.47 -4.22 13.66
N TYR A 245 1.87 -3.57 14.67
CA TYR A 245 0.95 -2.46 14.46
C TYR A 245 1.60 -1.33 13.67
N ILE A 246 2.82 -0.90 14.05
CA ILE A 246 3.58 0.14 13.34
C ILE A 246 3.79 -0.28 11.89
N HIS A 247 4.33 -1.48 11.63
CA HIS A 247 4.66 -1.95 10.29
C HIS A 247 3.43 -2.10 9.39
N VAL A 248 2.35 -2.65 9.93
CA VAL A 248 1.07 -2.77 9.21
C VAL A 248 0.55 -1.40 8.80
N HIS A 249 0.54 -0.43 9.71
CA HIS A 249 -0.09 0.86 9.46
C HIS A 249 0.82 1.82 8.68
N LYS A 250 2.09 1.97 9.05
CA LYS A 250 3.05 2.88 8.39
C LYS A 250 3.38 2.44 6.97
N THR A 251 3.43 1.13 6.70
CA THR A 251 3.87 0.61 5.40
C THR A 251 2.82 -0.22 4.68
N ALA A 252 2.30 -1.28 5.32
CA ALA A 252 1.49 -2.28 4.62
C ALA A 252 0.15 -1.71 4.14
N LYS A 253 -0.49 -0.81 4.91
CA LYS A 253 -1.80 -0.23 4.57
C LYS A 253 -1.83 0.50 3.23
N LEU A 254 -0.83 1.32 2.92
CA LEU A 254 -0.79 2.01 1.62
C LEU A 254 -0.52 1.03 0.47
N LEU A 255 0.26 -0.03 0.72
CA LEU A 255 0.52 -1.09 -0.25
C LEU A 255 -0.75 -1.93 -0.51
N GLU A 256 -1.49 -2.27 0.54
CA GLU A 256 -2.83 -2.87 0.50
C GLU A 256 -3.78 -2.03 -0.34
N ALA A 257 -3.88 -0.73 -0.05
CA ALA A 257 -4.73 0.17 -0.82
C ALA A 257 -4.31 0.26 -2.30
N SER A 258 -3.00 0.21 -2.59
CA SER A 258 -2.51 0.22 -3.98
C SER A 258 -3.07 -0.96 -4.77
N VAL A 259 -2.97 -2.16 -4.20
CA VAL A 259 -3.43 -3.41 -4.78
C VAL A 259 -4.96 -3.44 -4.89
N VAL A 260 -5.66 -3.12 -3.80
CA VAL A 260 -7.11 -3.14 -3.71
C VAL A 260 -7.75 -2.12 -4.65
N CYS A 261 -7.22 -0.90 -4.71
CA CYS A 261 -7.73 0.11 -5.64
C CYS A 261 -7.53 -0.32 -7.10
N GLY A 262 -6.41 -0.97 -7.41
CA GLY A 262 -6.18 -1.57 -8.74
C GLY A 262 -7.26 -2.59 -9.10
N ALA A 263 -7.55 -3.53 -8.20
CA ALA A 263 -8.59 -4.55 -8.38
C ALA A 263 -10.00 -3.94 -8.54
N ILE A 264 -10.36 -2.97 -7.69
CA ILE A 264 -11.65 -2.29 -7.76
C ILE A 264 -11.81 -1.58 -9.11
N ILE A 265 -10.80 -0.81 -9.53
CA ILE A 265 -10.82 -0.07 -10.79
C ILE A 265 -10.85 -1.02 -12.00
N GLY A 266 -10.12 -2.13 -11.94
CA GLY A 266 -10.12 -3.18 -12.95
C GLY A 266 -11.44 -3.93 -13.10
N GLY A 267 -12.34 -3.82 -12.10
CA GLY A 267 -13.65 -4.48 -12.13
C GLY A 267 -13.68 -5.85 -11.47
N GLY A 268 -12.71 -6.14 -10.60
CA GLY A 268 -12.69 -7.38 -9.82
C GLY A 268 -13.91 -7.49 -8.90
N ASN A 269 -14.38 -8.72 -8.71
CA ASN A 269 -15.47 -9.03 -7.79
C ASN A 269 -15.00 -8.99 -6.31
N GLU A 270 -15.93 -9.02 -5.35
CA GLU A 270 -15.59 -8.95 -3.92
C GLU A 270 -14.62 -10.04 -3.45
N GLY A 271 -14.74 -11.26 -3.99
CA GLY A 271 -13.85 -12.36 -3.67
C GLY A 271 -12.42 -12.09 -4.15
N GLU A 272 -12.27 -11.62 -5.38
CA GLU A 272 -10.96 -11.25 -5.94
C GLU A 272 -10.33 -10.09 -5.17
N VAL A 273 -11.12 -9.03 -4.88
CA VAL A 273 -10.66 -7.87 -4.10
C VAL A 273 -10.17 -8.29 -2.72
N GLU A 274 -10.89 -9.17 -2.02
CA GLU A 274 -10.50 -9.62 -0.68
C GLU A 274 -9.26 -10.53 -0.70
N ARG A 275 -9.11 -11.40 -1.71
CA ARG A 275 -7.87 -12.18 -1.88
C ARG A 275 -6.67 -11.28 -2.11
N MET A 276 -6.83 -10.29 -2.98
CA MET A 276 -5.78 -9.32 -3.27
C MET A 276 -5.44 -8.44 -2.06
N ARG A 277 -6.42 -8.13 -1.22
CA ARG A 277 -6.21 -7.47 0.07
C ARG A 277 -5.31 -8.31 0.99
N LYS A 278 -5.62 -9.60 1.16
CA LYS A 278 -4.84 -10.52 1.99
C LYS A 278 -3.42 -10.72 1.45
N TYR A 279 -3.29 -10.90 0.13
CA TYR A 279 -2.00 -10.91 -0.56
C TYR A 279 -1.18 -9.66 -0.21
N ALA A 280 -1.77 -8.48 -0.35
CA ALA A 280 -1.08 -7.21 -0.15
C ALA A 280 -0.66 -6.98 1.32
N ARG A 281 -1.48 -7.42 2.28
CA ARG A 281 -1.11 -7.42 3.71
C ARG A 281 0.11 -8.29 3.97
N CYS A 282 0.12 -9.51 3.43
CA CYS A 282 1.22 -10.44 3.60
C CYS A 282 2.52 -9.88 3.04
N ILE A 283 2.52 -9.38 1.80
CA ILE A 283 3.74 -8.81 1.19
C ILE A 283 4.17 -7.50 1.85
N GLY A 284 3.24 -6.70 2.36
CA GLY A 284 3.53 -5.46 3.05
C GLY A 284 4.27 -5.70 4.36
N LEU A 285 3.82 -6.69 5.13
CA LEU A 285 4.51 -7.11 6.36
C LEU A 285 5.82 -7.82 6.06
N LEU A 286 5.83 -8.71 5.05
CA LEU A 286 7.03 -9.40 4.58
C LEU A 286 8.13 -8.41 4.21
N PHE A 287 7.79 -7.31 3.54
CA PHE A 287 8.76 -6.28 3.15
C PHE A 287 9.50 -5.73 4.37
N GLN A 288 8.78 -5.43 5.45
CA GLN A 288 9.35 -4.90 6.68
C GLN A 288 10.16 -5.95 7.46
N VAL A 289 9.65 -7.17 7.60
CA VAL A 289 10.39 -8.27 8.23
C VAL A 289 11.72 -8.51 7.52
N VAL A 290 11.73 -8.49 6.18
CA VAL A 290 12.97 -8.65 5.40
C VAL A 290 13.88 -7.44 5.52
N ASP A 291 13.36 -6.20 5.59
CA ASP A 291 14.20 -5.00 5.82
C ASP A 291 14.93 -5.11 7.16
N ASP A 292 14.19 -5.44 8.24
CA ASP A 292 14.74 -5.64 9.58
C ASP A 292 15.81 -6.75 9.61
N ILE A 293 15.59 -7.86 8.88
CA ILE A 293 16.58 -8.95 8.74
C ILE A 293 17.84 -8.45 8.02
N LEU A 294 17.69 -7.69 6.93
CA LEU A 294 18.81 -7.18 6.16
C LEU A 294 19.64 -6.17 6.97
N ASP A 295 18.99 -5.30 7.74
CA ASP A 295 19.66 -4.29 8.55
C ASP A 295 20.53 -4.89 9.67
N VAL A 296 20.24 -6.10 10.12
CA VAL A 296 21.07 -6.82 11.10
C VAL A 296 22.06 -7.81 10.48
N THR A 297 21.88 -8.22 9.22
CA THR A 297 22.73 -9.24 8.57
C THR A 297 23.70 -8.69 7.55
N LYS A 298 23.48 -7.47 7.03
CA LYS A 298 24.30 -6.88 5.96
C LYS A 298 25.09 -5.67 6.43
N SER A 299 26.23 -5.46 5.78
CA SER A 299 27.08 -4.30 6.04
C SER A 299 26.49 -3.00 5.48
N SER A 300 26.95 -1.85 5.98
CA SER A 300 26.53 -0.52 5.51
C SER A 300 26.85 -0.31 4.03
N GLU A 301 27.98 -0.85 3.56
CA GLU A 301 28.39 -0.77 2.17
C GLU A 301 27.45 -1.56 1.24
N GLU A 302 26.87 -2.67 1.70
CA GLU A 302 25.99 -3.54 0.90
C GLU A 302 24.55 -3.01 0.81
N LEU A 303 24.05 -2.29 1.83
CA LEU A 303 22.68 -1.77 1.85
C LEU A 303 22.53 -0.39 1.20
N GLY A 304 23.63 0.33 0.96
CA GLY A 304 23.59 1.70 0.41
C GLY A 304 22.94 2.73 1.37
N LYS A 305 22.77 2.36 2.64
CA LYS A 305 22.37 3.18 3.80
C LYS A 305 23.27 2.82 4.98
N THR A 306 23.39 3.69 5.99
CA THR A 306 24.12 3.36 7.23
C THR A 306 23.47 2.16 7.91
N ALA A 307 24.04 0.95 7.76
CA ALA A 307 23.61 -0.24 8.47
C ALA A 307 23.87 -0.07 9.98
N GLY A 308 22.98 -0.59 10.81
CA GLY A 308 23.07 -0.46 12.27
C GLY A 308 22.60 0.89 12.82
N LYS A 309 21.97 1.76 12.02
CA LYS A 309 21.26 2.95 12.55
C LYS A 309 20.25 2.53 13.63
N ASP A 310 19.57 1.40 13.41
CA ASP A 310 18.60 0.83 14.36
C ASP A 310 19.24 0.24 15.63
N LEU A 311 20.46 -0.29 15.53
CA LEU A 311 21.24 -0.69 16.70
C LEU A 311 21.71 0.53 17.52
N ALA A 312 21.96 1.66 16.84
CA ALA A 312 22.34 2.92 17.48
C ALA A 312 21.15 3.71 18.05
N SER A 313 19.93 3.50 17.52
CA SER A 313 18.69 4.14 18.00
C SER A 313 17.86 3.25 18.95
N ASP A 314 18.37 2.08 19.33
CA ASP A 314 17.68 1.06 20.15
C ASP A 314 16.31 0.65 19.58
N LYS A 315 16.11 0.83 18.26
CA LYS A 315 14.82 0.61 17.61
C LYS A 315 14.41 -0.87 17.71
N ALA A 316 13.13 -1.12 17.95
CA ALA A 316 12.60 -2.48 17.98
C ALA A 316 12.50 -3.02 16.54
N THR A 317 13.05 -4.21 16.33
CA THR A 317 13.03 -4.91 15.05
C THR A 317 12.59 -6.35 15.24
N TYR A 318 12.10 -7.00 14.19
CA TYR A 318 11.71 -8.41 14.26
C TYR A 318 12.85 -9.32 14.76
N PRO A 319 14.09 -9.26 14.24
CA PRO A 319 15.18 -10.08 14.75
C PRO A 319 15.49 -9.86 16.23
N LYS A 320 15.31 -8.64 16.77
CA LYS A 320 15.50 -8.34 18.19
C LYS A 320 14.44 -9.01 19.07
N LEU A 321 13.18 -8.99 18.64
CA LEU A 321 12.04 -9.47 19.44
C LEU A 321 11.77 -10.97 19.33
N MET A 322 12.02 -11.59 18.18
CA MET A 322 11.74 -13.03 17.95
C MET A 322 12.97 -13.86 17.58
N GLY A 323 14.15 -13.25 17.54
CA GLY A 323 15.37 -13.88 17.04
C GLY A 323 15.41 -13.98 15.52
N ILE A 324 16.63 -14.05 14.96
CA ILE A 324 16.85 -14.07 13.50
C ILE A 324 16.15 -15.25 12.81
N GLU A 325 16.19 -16.44 13.40
CA GLU A 325 15.52 -17.62 12.85
C GLU A 325 13.99 -17.52 12.97
N GLY A 326 13.48 -16.90 14.04
CA GLY A 326 12.06 -16.58 14.18
C GLY A 326 11.58 -15.64 13.07
N ALA A 327 12.34 -14.57 12.82
CA ALA A 327 12.04 -13.60 11.77
C ALA A 327 12.06 -14.22 10.37
N LYS A 328 13.07 -15.07 10.05
CA LYS A 328 13.11 -15.80 8.77
C LYS A 328 11.92 -16.74 8.58
N ASN A 329 11.55 -17.49 9.63
CA ASN A 329 10.39 -18.37 9.59
C ASN A 329 9.08 -17.58 9.40
N PHE A 330 8.97 -16.41 10.03
CA PHE A 330 7.83 -15.53 9.85
C PHE A 330 7.74 -14.97 8.43
N ALA A 331 8.86 -14.50 7.87
CA ALA A 331 8.95 -14.08 6.47
C ALA A 331 8.53 -15.22 5.51
N ALA A 332 9.02 -16.44 5.71
CA ALA A 332 8.64 -17.59 4.89
C ALA A 332 7.13 -17.90 4.94
N LYS A 333 6.51 -17.79 6.13
CA LYS A 333 5.05 -17.95 6.29
C LYS A 333 4.28 -16.87 5.53
N LEU A 334 4.68 -15.61 5.64
CA LEU A 334 4.04 -14.50 4.93
C LEU A 334 4.15 -14.65 3.42
N ALA A 335 5.30 -15.08 2.92
CA ALA A 335 5.50 -15.35 1.49
C ALA A 335 4.59 -16.49 0.99
N ALA A 336 4.49 -17.59 1.75
CA ALA A 336 3.60 -18.71 1.42
C ALA A 336 2.13 -18.29 1.38
N GLN A 337 1.67 -17.54 2.39
CA GLN A 337 0.30 -17.01 2.45
C GLN A 337 0.00 -16.05 1.28
N ALA A 338 0.93 -15.17 0.94
CA ALA A 338 0.79 -14.29 -0.21
C ALA A 338 0.59 -15.10 -1.51
N ILE A 339 1.43 -16.11 -1.73
CA ILE A 339 1.35 -16.96 -2.94
C ILE A 339 0.04 -17.75 -2.98
N GLU A 340 -0.42 -18.26 -1.84
CA GLU A 340 -1.69 -19.01 -1.75
C GLU A 340 -2.89 -18.16 -2.19
N GLU A 341 -2.93 -16.88 -1.81
CA GLU A 341 -4.00 -15.97 -2.23
C GLU A 341 -4.01 -15.68 -3.74
N LEU A 342 -2.86 -15.85 -4.41
CA LEU A 342 -2.77 -15.72 -5.87
C LEU A 342 -3.19 -17.00 -6.63
N ALA A 343 -3.28 -18.15 -5.97
CA ALA A 343 -3.56 -19.43 -6.61
C ALA A 343 -4.96 -19.51 -7.26
N HIS A 344 -5.85 -18.58 -6.93
CA HIS A 344 -7.18 -18.47 -7.54
C HIS A 344 -7.16 -17.85 -8.94
N PHE A 345 -6.12 -17.08 -9.27
CA PHE A 345 -6.03 -16.37 -10.53
C PHE A 345 -5.28 -17.19 -11.59
N ASP A 346 -5.41 -16.79 -12.86
CA ASP A 346 -4.60 -17.35 -13.94
C ASP A 346 -3.10 -17.14 -13.66
N ALA A 347 -2.31 -18.19 -13.86
CA ALA A 347 -0.89 -18.17 -13.52
C ALA A 347 -0.08 -17.15 -14.32
N ALA A 348 -0.43 -16.93 -15.59
CA ALA A 348 0.25 -15.92 -16.41
C ALA A 348 -0.13 -14.50 -15.98
N GLY A 349 -1.41 -14.27 -15.64
CA GLY A 349 -1.87 -13.02 -15.06
C GLY A 349 -1.25 -12.70 -13.70
N ALA A 350 -1.09 -13.72 -12.84
CA ALA A 350 -0.55 -13.57 -11.49
C ALA A 350 0.98 -13.47 -11.43
N ALA A 351 1.69 -13.82 -12.51
CA ALA A 351 3.15 -13.85 -12.59
C ALA A 351 3.84 -12.56 -12.07
N PRO A 352 3.38 -11.33 -12.39
CA PRO A 352 4.00 -10.11 -11.86
C PRO A 352 3.94 -10.01 -10.32
N LEU A 353 2.80 -10.37 -9.74
CA LEU A 353 2.58 -10.33 -8.28
C LEU A 353 3.31 -11.47 -7.57
N TYR A 354 3.37 -12.64 -8.19
CA TYR A 354 4.15 -13.78 -7.72
C TYR A 354 5.66 -13.46 -7.69
N CYS A 355 6.19 -12.91 -8.80
CA CYS A 355 7.59 -12.50 -8.88
C CYS A 355 7.93 -11.39 -7.90
N LEU A 356 7.03 -10.44 -7.65
CA LEU A 356 7.24 -9.41 -6.63
C LEU A 356 7.32 -10.01 -5.22
N ALA A 357 6.42 -10.92 -4.85
CA ALA A 357 6.46 -11.55 -3.53
C ALA A 357 7.78 -12.30 -3.31
N ASN A 358 8.24 -13.04 -4.33
CA ASN A 358 9.53 -13.72 -4.30
C ASN A 358 10.72 -12.75 -4.29
N TYR A 359 10.66 -11.66 -5.05
CA TYR A 359 11.69 -10.62 -5.03
C TYR A 359 11.81 -10.03 -3.63
N ILE A 360 10.70 -9.70 -2.96
CA ILE A 360 10.71 -9.18 -1.60
C ILE A 360 11.31 -10.20 -0.63
N ALA A 361 10.90 -11.48 -0.72
CA ALA A 361 11.38 -12.53 0.18
C ALA A 361 12.88 -12.82 0.06
N HIS A 362 13.47 -12.65 -1.13
CA HIS A 362 14.85 -13.04 -1.43
C HIS A 362 15.75 -11.85 -1.79
N ARG A 363 15.28 -10.60 -1.61
CA ARG A 363 16.10 -9.43 -1.94
C ARG A 363 17.36 -9.43 -1.10
N GLN A 364 18.47 -9.13 -1.75
CA GLN A 364 19.77 -9.02 -1.12
C GLN A 364 20.15 -7.57 -0.82
N THR A 365 19.35 -6.58 -1.24
CA THR A 365 19.63 -5.15 -1.07
C THR A 365 18.32 -4.35 -1.03
#